data_AF-A0AB94IKK4-F1
#
_entry.id   AF-A0AB94IKK4-F1
#
_cell.length_a   1.000
_cell.length_b   1.000
_cell.length_c   1.000
_cell.angle_alpha   90.00
_cell.angle_beta   90.00
_cell.angle_gamma   90.00
#
_symmetry.space_group_name_H-M   'P 1'
#
loop_
_entity.id
_entity.type
_entity.pdbx_description
1 polymer ?
#
loop_
_entity_poly.entity_id
_entity_poly.type
_entity_poly.pdbx_seq_one_letter_code
_entity_poly.pdbx_strand_id
1 'polypeptide(L)'
;MVEAFEKTCGRRFPFKITKRRPGDVAICYANALKAKQKLGWRAEKGIEEMCIDSWRWQAENPHGYEQSKTNIESPHLSNSGDFLIKS
;
A
#
# COMPACT_ATOMS: atom_id res chain seq x y z
N MET A 1 -9.16 -9.01 7.05
CA MET A 1 -8.10 -8.45 6.19
C MET A 1 -6.73 -8.97 6.56
N VAL A 2 -6.19 -8.69 7.76
CA VAL A 2 -4.85 -9.22 8.17
C VAL A 2 -4.79 -10.74 8.03
N GLU A 3 -5.76 -11.48 8.57
CA GLU A 3 -5.81 -12.95 8.45
C GLU A 3 -5.88 -13.46 7.01
N ALA A 4 -6.70 -12.83 6.15
CA ALA A 4 -6.79 -13.18 4.74
C ALA A 4 -5.45 -12.96 4.03
N PHE A 5 -4.76 -11.86 4.37
CA PHE A 5 -3.44 -11.55 3.84
C PHE A 5 -2.36 -12.53 4.35
N GLU A 6 -2.39 -12.91 5.63
CA GLU A 6 -1.50 -13.91 6.20
C GLU A 6 -1.67 -15.27 5.51
N LYS A 7 -2.93 -15.67 5.23
CA LYS A 7 -3.27 -16.88 4.50
C LYS A 7 -2.71 -16.86 3.08
N THR A 8 -2.80 -15.74 2.37
CA THR A 8 -2.27 -15.63 0.99
C THR A 8 -0.76 -15.55 0.93
N CYS A 9 -0.11 -14.88 1.89
CA CYS A 9 1.35 -14.76 1.93
C CYS A 9 2.04 -15.99 2.53
N GLY A 10 1.28 -16.87 3.20
CA GLY A 10 1.83 -18.01 3.95
C GLY A 10 2.72 -17.59 5.13
N ARG A 11 2.56 -16.36 5.64
CA ARG A 11 3.40 -15.77 6.70
C ARG A 11 2.52 -15.06 7.71
N ARG A 12 2.89 -15.13 8.99
CA ARG A 12 2.27 -14.33 10.06
C ARG A 12 2.91 -12.95 10.12
N PHE A 13 2.09 -11.92 10.26
CA PHE A 13 2.53 -10.54 10.40
C PHE A 13 2.27 -10.05 11.83
N PRO A 14 3.31 -9.56 12.53
CA PRO A 14 3.10 -8.97 13.84
C PRO A 14 2.31 -7.65 13.70
N PHE A 15 1.25 -7.50 14.48
CA PHE A 15 0.51 -6.24 14.59
C PHE A 15 0.27 -5.88 16.06
N LYS A 16 0.08 -4.59 16.32
CA LYS A 16 -0.23 -4.06 17.65
C LYS A 16 -1.45 -3.17 17.56
N ILE A 17 -2.39 -3.35 18.48
CA ILE A 17 -3.55 -2.47 18.60
C ILE A 17 -3.08 -1.14 19.21
N THR A 18 -3.34 -0.04 18.51
CA THR A 18 -3.01 1.32 18.94
C THR A 18 -4.28 2.16 19.10
N LYS A 19 -4.15 3.42 19.53
CA LYS A 19 -5.28 4.34 19.65
C LYS A 19 -5.95 4.54 18.30
N ARG A 20 -7.27 4.78 18.31
CA ARG A 20 -8.01 5.11 17.08
C ARG A 20 -7.41 6.34 16.41
N ARG A 21 -7.30 6.30 15.08
CA ARG A 21 -6.92 7.45 14.28
C ARG A 21 -8.08 8.46 14.28
N PRO A 22 -7.83 9.74 14.59
CA PRO A 22 -8.86 10.78 14.51
C PRO A 22 -9.46 10.83 13.10
N GLY A 23 -10.79 10.84 13.00
CA GLY A 23 -11.51 10.89 11.72
C GLY A 23 -11.92 9.54 11.13
N ASP A 24 -11.44 8.41 11.66
CA ASP A 24 -11.87 7.09 11.20
C ASP A 24 -13.30 6.75 11.68
N VAL A 25 -14.18 6.43 10.74
CA VAL A 25 -15.51 5.88 11.02
C VAL A 25 -15.43 4.40 11.39
N ALA A 26 -16.35 3.92 12.23
CA ALA A 26 -16.28 2.55 12.75
C ALA A 26 -16.44 1.47 11.64
N ILE A 27 -17.37 1.66 10.71
CA ILE A 27 -17.67 0.73 9.61
C ILE A 27 -18.14 1.55 8.40
N CYS A 28 -17.65 1.20 7.21
CA CYS A 28 -18.11 1.79 5.95
C CYS A 28 -18.19 0.69 4.86
N TYR A 29 -19.38 0.50 4.28
CA TYR A 29 -19.61 -0.41 3.16
C TYR A 29 -20.56 0.21 2.13
N ALA A 30 -20.46 -0.23 0.88
CA ALA A 30 -21.25 0.31 -0.23
C ALA A 30 -22.44 -0.60 -0.56
N ASN A 31 -23.61 0.01 -0.84
CA ASN A 31 -24.71 -0.68 -1.53
C ASN A 31 -24.49 -0.55 -3.05
N ALA A 32 -24.01 -1.61 -3.68
CA ALA A 32 -23.70 -1.64 -5.11
C ALA A 32 -24.92 -1.90 -6.03
N LEU A 33 -26.14 -1.99 -5.49
CA LEU A 33 -27.34 -2.34 -6.28
C LEU A 33 -27.59 -1.36 -7.43
N LYS A 34 -27.39 -0.06 -7.20
CA LYS A 34 -27.57 0.98 -8.22
C LYS A 34 -26.62 0.81 -9.40
N ALA A 35 -25.36 0.45 -9.14
CA ALA A 35 -24.36 0.19 -10.18
C ALA A 35 -24.75 -1.04 -11.02
N LYS A 36 -25.19 -2.12 -10.36
CA LYS A 36 -25.70 -3.32 -11.04
C LYS A 36 -26.88 -3.01 -11.95
N GLN A 37 -27.86 -2.26 -11.47
CA GLN A 37 -29.08 -1.96 -12.22
C GLN A 37 -28.84 -1.00 -13.40
N LYS A 38 -27.99 0.02 -13.22
CA LYS A 38 -27.80 1.06 -14.23
C LYS A 38 -26.67 0.79 -15.21
N LEU A 39 -25.61 0.13 -14.74
CA LEU A 39 -24.39 -0.09 -15.52
C LEU A 39 -24.20 -1.56 -15.90
N GLY A 40 -25.06 -2.46 -15.40
CA GLY A 40 -24.85 -3.91 -15.56
C GLY A 40 -23.60 -4.43 -14.83
N TRP A 41 -22.95 -3.59 -14.04
CA TRP A 41 -21.64 -3.88 -13.46
C TRP A 41 -21.74 -4.52 -12.07
N ARG A 42 -20.85 -5.48 -11.79
CA ARG A 42 -20.70 -6.14 -10.49
C ARG A 42 -19.22 -6.42 -10.21
N ALA A 43 -18.81 -6.34 -8.95
CA ALA A 43 -17.51 -6.85 -8.53
C ALA A 43 -17.46 -8.39 -8.66
N GLU A 44 -16.50 -8.89 -9.43
CA GLU A 44 -16.36 -10.32 -9.74
C GLU A 44 -15.33 -11.02 -8.83
N LYS A 45 -14.36 -10.28 -8.31
CA LYS A 45 -13.30 -10.78 -7.43
C LYS A 45 -13.67 -10.59 -5.97
N GLY A 46 -13.34 -11.58 -5.13
CA GLY A 46 -13.48 -11.53 -3.69
C GLY A 46 -12.24 -10.98 -2.99
N ILE A 47 -12.27 -11.05 -1.66
CA ILE A 47 -11.20 -10.52 -0.80
C ILE A 47 -9.93 -11.38 -0.89
N GLU A 48 -10.06 -12.69 -1.11
CA GLU A 48 -8.90 -13.58 -1.24
C GLU A 48 -8.12 -13.27 -2.53
N GLU A 49 -8.80 -13.13 -3.66
CA GLU A 49 -8.18 -12.77 -4.94
C GLU A 49 -7.51 -11.39 -4.86
N MET A 50 -8.14 -10.42 -4.19
CA MET A 50 -7.52 -9.11 -3.93
C MET A 50 -6.21 -9.23 -3.13
N CYS A 51 -6.17 -10.08 -2.10
CA CYS A 51 -4.97 -10.28 -1.29
C CYS A 51 -3.86 -10.99 -2.09
N ILE A 52 -4.21 -11.99 -2.91
CA ILE A 52 -3.27 -12.70 -3.79
C ILE A 52 -2.65 -11.75 -4.82
N ASP A 53 -3.48 -10.98 -5.53
CA ASP A 53 -3.01 -10.04 -6.56
C ASP A 53 -2.09 -8.97 -5.94
N SER A 54 -2.46 -8.45 -4.76
CA SER A 54 -1.65 -7.47 -4.02
C SER A 54 -0.31 -8.05 -3.57
N TRP A 55 -0.30 -9.27 -3.04
CA TRP A 55 0.93 -9.94 -2.60
C TRP A 55 1.84 -10.28 -3.77
N ARG A 56 1.29 -10.80 -4.87
CA ARG A 56 2.06 -11.10 -6.09
C ARG A 56 2.79 -9.85 -6.56
N TRP A 57 2.06 -8.74 -6.70
CA TRP A 57 2.66 -7.46 -7.10
C TRP A 57 3.79 -7.04 -6.15
N GLN A 58 3.54 -7.05 -4.84
CA GLN A 58 4.53 -6.62 -3.85
C GLN A 58 5.76 -7.54 -3.77
N ALA A 59 5.58 -8.84 -3.97
CA ALA A 59 6.65 -9.83 -3.96
C ALA A 59 7.56 -9.72 -5.19
N GLU A 60 6.97 -9.44 -6.36
CA GLU A 60 7.69 -9.24 -7.62
C GLU A 60 8.31 -7.83 -7.72
N ASN A 61 7.76 -6.86 -6.99
CA ASN A 61 8.17 -5.45 -7.03
C ASN A 61 8.45 -4.92 -5.61
N PRO A 62 9.49 -5.41 -4.93
CA PRO A 62 9.80 -5.01 -3.54
C PRO A 62 10.09 -3.52 -3.39
N HIS A 63 10.62 -2.88 -4.44
CA HIS A 63 10.89 -1.43 -4.51
C HIS A 63 9.85 -0.69 -5.38
N GLY A 64 8.69 -1.30 -5.61
CA GLY A 64 7.68 -0.77 -6.52
C GLY A 64 8.24 -0.57 -7.93
N TYR A 65 7.93 0.57 -8.53
CA TYR A 65 8.34 0.92 -9.89
C TYR A 65 9.78 1.44 -10.00
N GLU A 66 10.53 1.57 -8.90
CA GLU A 66 11.90 2.15 -8.90
C GLU A 66 13.00 1.18 -9.36
N GLN A 67 12.67 0.15 -10.15
CA GLN A 67 13.68 -0.71 -10.76
C GLN A 67 14.33 0.02 -11.93
N SER A 68 15.53 0.54 -11.68
CA SER A 68 16.47 1.25 -12.59
C SER A 68 16.41 2.80 -12.61
N LYS A 69 17.07 3.40 -11.63
CA LYS A 69 17.99 4.53 -11.90
C LYS A 69 19.38 4.14 -11.41
N THR A 70 19.97 3.12 -12.00
CA THR A 70 21.39 2.83 -11.79
C THR A 70 22.16 3.43 -12.96
N ASN A 71 23.04 4.38 -12.64
CA ASN A 71 24.01 5.08 -13.49
C ASN A 71 23.51 6.18 -14.44
N ILE A 72 23.26 7.35 -13.88
CA ILE A 72 23.94 8.56 -14.40
C ILE A 72 24.73 9.14 -13.23
N GLU A 73 26.03 8.89 -13.20
CA GLU A 73 26.95 9.60 -12.32
C GLU A 73 26.75 11.10 -12.53
N SER A 74 26.21 11.80 -11.53
CA SER A 74 26.26 13.24 -11.47
C SER A 74 27.34 13.60 -10.44
N PRO A 75 28.52 14.09 -10.87
CA PRO A 75 29.42 14.75 -9.94
C PRO A 75 28.72 16.02 -9.45
N HIS A 76 29.14 16.55 -8.30
CA HIS A 76 28.65 17.78 -7.66
C HIS A 76 27.51 17.61 -6.65
N LEU A 77 27.84 16.99 -5.51
CA LEU A 77 27.52 17.60 -4.22
C LEU A 77 28.80 17.61 -3.36
N SER A 78 29.71 18.51 -3.71
CA SER A 78 30.75 18.98 -2.79
C SER A 78 30.11 19.93 -1.78
N ASN A 79 30.35 19.65 -0.50
CA ASN A 79 30.31 20.57 0.64
C ASN A 79 29.21 21.64 0.67
N SER A 80 28.27 21.47 1.59
CA SER A 80 27.64 22.60 2.29
C SER A 80 27.32 22.21 3.72
N GLY A 81 28.37 21.83 4.46
CA GLY A 81 28.38 22.06 5.90
C GLY A 81 28.75 23.52 6.14
N ASP A 82 27.78 24.43 5.99
CA ASP A 82 27.84 25.79 6.56
C ASP A 82 26.51 26.54 6.32
N PHE A 83 25.53 26.36 7.22
CA PHE A 83 24.57 27.43 7.48
C PHE A 83 23.85 27.24 8.84
N LEU A 84 24.42 27.90 9.85
CA LEU A 84 23.73 28.63 10.92
C LEU A 84 22.69 27.92 11.81
N ILE A 85 23.10 27.55 13.03
CA ILE A 85 22.41 28.02 14.24
C ILE A 85 23.46 28.56 15.23
N LYS A 86 23.56 29.90 15.29
CA LYS A 86 24.12 30.64 16.42
C LYS A 86 22.96 31.02 17.35
N SER A 87 23.01 30.60 18.61
CA SER A 87 22.59 31.32 19.81
C SER A 87 22.91 30.48 21.04
#